data_AF-A0A523IM25-F1
#
_entry.id   AF-A0A523IM25-F1
#
_cell.length_a   1.000
_cell.length_b   1.000
_cell.length_c   1.000
_cell.angle_alpha   90.00
_cell.angle_beta   90.00
_cell.angle_gamma   90.00
#
_symmetry.space_group_name_H-M   'P 1'
#
loop_
_entity.id
_entity.type
_entity.pdbx_description
1 polymer ?
#
loop_
_entity_poly.entity_id
_entity_poly.type
_entity_poly.pdbx_seq_one_letter_code
_entity_poly.pdbx_strand_id
1 'polypeptide(L)'
;MPNHIHGIVIIESDDEPVGNRHACSLPEERQYQKLPIVIGSYKSSVTRKSNQIHDKFHFKWQKSYYDHIIRNDKSLDRIRHYIHYNALKWEYDQENKNAISFEEKKEFWKEFLNNQRRKPCLNPN
;
A
#
# COMPACT_ATOMS: atom_id res chain seq x y z
N MET A 1 5.59 -5.74 1.93
CA MET A 1 6.50 -6.49 2.81
C MET A 1 5.94 -7.88 3.07
N PRO A 2 6.73 -8.84 3.57
CA PRO A 2 6.26 -10.22 3.81
C PRO A 2 5.05 -10.35 4.74
N ASN A 3 4.83 -9.42 5.68
CA ASN A 3 3.72 -9.47 6.65
C ASN A 3 2.57 -8.48 6.36
N HIS A 4 2.78 -7.45 5.53
CA HIS A 4 1.77 -6.45 5.20
C HIS A 4 2.02 -5.77 3.85
N ILE A 5 0.97 -5.13 3.33
CA ILE A 5 1.01 -4.38 2.08
C ILE A 5 0.71 -2.91 2.33
N HIS A 6 1.34 -2.04 1.54
CA HIS A 6 0.95 -0.65 1.40
C HIS A 6 0.58 -0.40 -0.07
N GLY A 7 -0.45 0.40 -0.28
CA GLY A 7 -0.90 0.77 -1.62
C GLY A 7 -1.51 2.17 -1.60
N ILE A 8 -1.51 2.80 -2.77
CA ILE A 8 -2.21 4.06 -3.01
C ILE A 8 -3.41 3.70 -3.88
N VAL A 9 -4.59 4.13 -3.46
CA VAL A 9 -5.83 3.95 -4.22
C VAL A 9 -6.30 5.33 -4.65
N ILE A 10 -6.50 5.49 -5.96
CA ILE A 10 -7.13 6.67 -6.55
C ILE A 10 -8.56 6.24 -6.87
N ILE A 11 -9.53 6.96 -6.31
CA ILE A 11 -10.96 6.73 -6.57
C ILE A 11 -11.41 7.91 -7.40
N GLU A 12 -11.54 7.68 -8.69
CA GLU A 12 -12.06 8.66 -9.64
C GLU A 12 -13.58 8.53 -9.69
N SER A 13 -14.26 9.67 -9.74
CA SER A 13 -15.70 9.71 -9.96
C SER A 13 -15.93 9.91 -11.46
N ASP A 14 -15.91 8.84 -12.24
CA ASP A 14 -16.32 8.92 -13.65
C ASP A 14 -17.79 9.33 -13.71
N ASP A 15 -18.08 10.46 -14.35
CA ASP A 15 -19.46 10.95 -14.53
C ASP A 15 -20.30 10.03 -15.42
N GLU A 16 -19.67 9.07 -16.07
CA GLU A 16 -20.33 8.00 -16.84
C GLU A 16 -20.62 6.79 -15.93
N PRO A 17 -21.90 6.42 -15.72
CA PRO A 17 -22.27 5.25 -14.93
C PRO A 17 -21.88 3.96 -15.67
N VAL A 18 -20.67 3.47 -15.43
CA VAL A 18 -20.27 2.14 -15.92
C VAL A 18 -20.98 1.04 -15.12
N GLY A 19 -21.67 0.17 -15.86
CA GLY A 19 -22.69 -0.74 -15.34
C GLY A 19 -22.20 -1.83 -14.39
N ASN A 20 -23.14 -2.22 -13.51
CA ASN A 20 -23.13 -3.27 -12.49
C ASN A 20 -22.30 -3.01 -11.22
N ARG A 21 -23.00 -2.43 -10.23
CA ARG A 21 -22.65 -2.53 -8.81
C ARG A 21 -23.49 -3.65 -8.17
N HIS A 22 -22.84 -4.66 -7.60
CA HIS A 22 -23.47 -5.74 -6.82
C HIS A 22 -24.81 -6.25 -7.37
N ALA A 23 -24.84 -6.80 -8.60
CA ALA A 23 -26.02 -7.45 -9.17
C ALA A 23 -27.33 -6.61 -9.21
N CYS A 24 -27.26 -5.30 -8.95
CA CYS A 24 -28.42 -4.41 -8.99
C CYS A 24 -28.38 -3.54 -10.24
N SER A 25 -29.50 -3.54 -10.97
CA SER A 25 -29.79 -2.55 -12.00
C SER A 25 -29.77 -1.15 -11.39
N LEU A 26 -29.11 -0.23 -12.09
CA LEU A 26 -28.97 1.22 -11.88
C LEU A 26 -29.83 1.82 -10.74
N PRO A 27 -29.25 2.19 -9.59
CA PRO A 27 -29.93 3.08 -8.66
C PRO A 27 -30.08 4.49 -9.28
N GLU A 28 -31.25 5.11 -9.13
CA GLU A 28 -31.53 6.50 -9.55
C GLU A 28 -30.58 7.52 -8.89
N GLU A 29 -30.04 7.19 -7.72
CA GLU A 29 -29.04 7.99 -7.01
C GLU A 29 -27.64 7.38 -7.09
N ARG A 30 -26.66 8.23 -7.42
CA ARG A 30 -25.23 7.88 -7.43
C ARG A 30 -24.77 7.55 -6.02
N GLN A 31 -24.77 6.27 -5.67
CA GLN A 31 -24.14 5.83 -4.44
C GLN A 31 -22.63 5.67 -4.67
N TYR A 32 -21.82 6.36 -3.88
CA TYR A 32 -20.38 6.13 -3.83
C TYR A 32 -20.09 4.76 -3.18
N GLN A 33 -19.06 4.08 -3.66
CA GLN A 33 -18.59 2.85 -3.01
C GLN A 33 -17.75 3.21 -1.79
N LYS A 34 -18.20 2.75 -0.62
CA LYS A 34 -17.47 3.00 0.64
C LYS A 34 -16.12 2.27 0.60
N LEU A 35 -15.05 2.94 1.00
CA LEU A 35 -13.70 2.37 1.06
C LEU A 35 -13.65 0.99 1.78
N PRO A 36 -14.34 0.78 2.92
CA PRO A 36 -14.37 -0.54 3.56
C PRO A 36 -14.88 -1.68 2.66
N ILE A 37 -15.81 -1.40 1.74
CA ILE A 37 -16.34 -2.40 0.80
C ILE A 37 -15.27 -2.76 -0.23
N VAL A 38 -14.59 -1.77 -0.80
CA VAL A 38 -13.49 -1.98 -1.74
C VAL A 38 -12.38 -2.83 -1.12
N ILE A 39 -11.95 -2.47 0.10
CA ILE A 39 -10.91 -3.22 0.83
C ILE A 39 -11.39 -4.62 1.21
N GLY A 40 -12.66 -4.79 1.60
CA GLY A 40 -13.26 -6.09 1.89
C GLY A 40 -13.25 -7.02 0.68
N SER A 41 -13.67 -6.51 -0.48
CA SER A 41 -13.66 -7.25 -1.75
C SER A 41 -12.24 -7.61 -2.19
N TYR A 42 -11.27 -6.71 -2.01
CA TYR A 42 -9.86 -6.97 -2.27
C TYR A 42 -9.32 -8.09 -1.38
N LYS A 43 -9.44 -7.97 -0.05
CA LYS A 43 -8.97 -8.99 0.92
C LYS A 43 -9.59 -10.36 0.63
N SER A 44 -10.88 -10.40 0.33
CA SER A 44 -11.60 -11.64 0.01
C SER A 44 -11.10 -12.30 -1.27
N SER A 45 -10.90 -11.51 -2.33
CA SER A 45 -10.39 -12.00 -3.62
C SER A 45 -8.96 -12.53 -3.50
N VAL A 46 -8.09 -11.84 -2.76
CA VAL A 46 -6.71 -12.29 -2.53
C VAL A 46 -6.68 -13.56 -1.68
N THR A 47 -7.47 -13.65 -0.60
CA THR A 47 -7.56 -14.88 0.20
C THR A 47 -7.99 -16.07 -0.66
N ARG A 48 -9.04 -15.90 -1.47
CA ARG A 48 -9.52 -16.96 -2.36
C ARG A 48 -8.42 -17.39 -3.34
N LYS A 49 -7.75 -16.43 -3.99
CA LYS A 49 -6.69 -16.73 -4.97
C LYS A 49 -5.46 -17.37 -4.32
N SER A 50 -5.06 -16.92 -3.14
CA SER A 50 -3.94 -17.47 -2.38
C SER A 50 -4.20 -18.92 -1.99
N ASN A 51 -5.40 -19.21 -1.47
CA ASN A 51 -5.77 -20.57 -1.07
C ASN A 51 -5.80 -21.53 -2.27
N GLN A 52 -6.20 -21.05 -3.46
CA GLN A 52 -6.18 -21.85 -4.69
C GLN A 52 -4.77 -22.18 -5.20
N ILE A 53 -3.79 -21.30 -4.96
CA ILE A 53 -2.40 -21.52 -5.41
C ILE A 53 -1.67 -22.42 -4.41
N HIS A 54 -1.97 -22.25 -3.12
CA HIS A 54 -1.32 -22.97 -2.04
C HIS A 54 -2.37 -23.41 -1.00
N ASP A 55 -2.81 -24.66 -1.11
CA ASP A 55 -3.81 -25.28 -0.23
C ASP A 55 -3.49 -25.20 1.28
N LYS A 56 -2.22 -24.97 1.64
CA LYS A 56 -1.74 -24.89 3.03
C LYS A 56 -1.20 -23.52 3.43
N PHE A 57 -1.49 -22.47 2.65
CA PHE A 57 -1.08 -21.12 3.04
C PHE A 57 -1.98 -20.65 4.20
N HIS A 58 -1.53 -20.86 5.44
CA HIS A 58 -2.22 -20.42 6.67
C HIS A 58 -2.11 -18.89 6.87
N PHE A 59 -2.38 -18.14 5.82
CA PHE A 59 -2.38 -16.69 5.83
C PHE A 59 -3.74 -16.17 6.28
N LYS A 60 -3.72 -15.13 7.11
CA LYS A 60 -4.92 -14.39 7.51
C LYS A 60 -4.61 -12.91 7.48
N TRP A 61 -5.55 -12.13 6.97
CA TRP A 61 -5.50 -10.68 7.11
C TRP A 61 -5.69 -10.26 8.56
N GLN A 62 -5.02 -9.19 8.97
CA GLN A 62 -5.47 -8.41 10.12
C GLN A 62 -6.91 -7.89 9.89
N LYS A 63 -7.71 -7.85 10.97
CA LYS A 63 -9.15 -7.50 10.92
C LYS A 63 -9.37 -6.11 10.30
N SER A 64 -8.61 -5.11 10.73
CA SER A 64 -8.72 -3.74 10.24
C SER A 64 -7.75 -3.44 9.09
N TYR A 65 -7.75 -2.20 8.62
CA TYR A 65 -6.74 -1.62 7.76
C TYR A 65 -6.46 -0.18 8.23
N TYR A 66 -5.30 0.35 7.85
CA TYR A 66 -4.95 1.75 8.04
C TYR A 66 -5.21 2.49 6.74
N ASP A 67 -5.87 3.64 6.81
CA ASP A 67 -6.06 4.54 5.68
C ASP A 67 -5.62 5.98 6.02
N HIS A 68 -5.23 6.70 4.97
CA HIS A 68 -4.80 8.09 5.07
C HIS A 68 -5.16 8.83 3.78
N ILE A 69 -5.88 9.95 3.92
CA ILE A 69 -6.25 10.79 2.77
C ILE A 69 -5.06 11.66 2.37
N ILE A 70 -4.56 11.44 1.16
CA ILE A 70 -3.47 12.22 0.56
C ILE A 70 -4.08 13.48 -0.06
N ARG A 71 -3.65 14.67 0.38
CA ARG A 71 -4.30 15.95 0.03
C ARG A 71 -3.45 16.88 -0.83
N ASN A 72 -2.18 16.55 -1.06
CA ASN A 72 -1.27 17.35 -1.86
C ASN A 72 -0.10 16.51 -2.40
N ASP A 73 0.56 17.01 -3.44
CA ASP A 73 1.65 16.32 -4.13
C ASP A 73 2.84 16.03 -3.21
N LYS A 74 3.18 16.96 -2.31
CA LYS A 74 4.27 16.75 -1.35
C LYS A 74 4.00 15.53 -0.43
N SER A 75 2.75 15.35 0.00
CA SER A 75 2.34 14.19 0.80
C SER A 75 2.31 12.91 -0.03
N LEU A 76 1.88 13.00 -1.29
CA LEU A 76 1.89 11.89 -2.23
C LEU A 76 3.31 11.38 -2.49
N ASP A 77 4.24 12.28 -2.76
CA ASP A 77 5.64 11.95 -3.01
C ASP A 77 6.29 11.33 -1.78
N ARG A 78 6.03 11.88 -0.58
CA ARG A 78 6.50 11.30 0.68
C ARG A 78 5.98 9.86 0.85
N ILE A 79 4.70 9.61 0.57
CA ILE A 79 4.11 8.27 0.72
C ILE A 79 4.66 7.31 -0.33
N ARG A 80 4.82 7.74 -1.59
CA ARG A 80 5.47 6.96 -2.65
C ARG A 80 6.89 6.56 -2.25
N HIS A 81 7.67 7.51 -1.76
CA HIS A 81 9.01 7.27 -1.24
C HIS A 81 8.97 6.26 -0.09
N TYR A 82 8.07 6.44 0.88
CA TYR A 82 7.91 5.50 1.97
C TYR A 82 7.61 4.08 1.45
N ILE A 83 6.60 3.90 0.60
CA ILE A 83 6.23 2.57 0.06
C ILE A 83 7.42 1.92 -0.65
N HIS A 84 8.12 2.67 -1.50
CA HIS A 84 9.26 2.16 -2.24
C HIS A 84 10.42 1.76 -1.31
N TYR A 85 10.79 2.65 -0.39
CA TYR A 85 11.94 2.41 0.49
C TYR A 85 11.65 1.43 1.61
N ASN A 86 10.41 1.28 2.09
CA ASN A 86 10.11 0.34 3.16
C ASN A 86 10.24 -1.12 2.69
N ALA A 87 9.86 -1.39 1.43
CA ALA A 87 10.08 -2.70 0.83
C ALA A 87 11.57 -3.07 0.80
N LEU A 88 12.43 -2.11 0.42
CA LEU A 88 13.90 -2.29 0.39
C LEU A 88 14.53 -2.38 1.79
N LYS A 89 13.86 -1.85 2.81
CA LYS A 89 14.36 -1.74 4.18
C LYS A 89 13.80 -2.80 5.12
N TRP A 90 13.03 -3.76 4.60
CA TRP A 90 12.33 -4.75 5.40
C TRP A 90 13.28 -5.55 6.33
N GLU A 91 14.49 -5.87 5.88
CA GLU A 91 15.49 -6.58 6.67
C GLU A 91 15.90 -5.83 7.96
N TYR A 92 15.70 -4.51 7.99
CA TYR A 92 16.04 -3.64 9.11
C TYR A 92 14.80 -3.12 9.86
N ASP A 93 13.60 -3.53 9.45
CA ASP A 93 12.34 -3.06 10.03
C ASP A 93 12.16 -3.57 11.47
N GLN A 94 11.63 -2.75 12.38
CA GLN A 94 11.38 -3.18 13.76
C GLN A 94 10.29 -4.26 13.85
N GLU A 95 9.37 -4.30 12.89
CA GLU A 95 8.32 -5.31 12.80
C GLU A 95 8.81 -6.60 12.13
N ASN A 96 10.03 -6.61 11.60
CA ASN A 96 10.66 -7.82 11.12
C ASN A 96 11.22 -8.62 12.31
N LYS A 97 10.62 -9.79 12.59
CA LYS A 97 11.06 -10.69 13.67
C LYS A 97 12.49 -11.21 13.49
N ASN A 98 13.02 -11.14 12.27
CA ASN A 98 14.38 -11.55 11.92
C ASN A 98 15.27 -10.32 11.63
N ALA A 99 14.94 -9.15 12.17
CA ALA A 99 15.69 -7.93 11.91
C ALA A 99 17.16 -8.08 12.34
N ILE A 100 18.05 -7.56 11.48
CA ILE A 100 19.49 -7.49 11.75
C ILE A 100 19.79 -6.51 12.88
N SER A 101 21.00 -6.60 13.45
CA SER A 101 21.36 -5.92 14.69
C SER A 101 21.28 -4.38 14.58
N PHE A 102 21.14 -3.72 15.72
CA PHE A 102 20.99 -2.26 15.79
C PHE A 102 22.19 -1.50 15.18
N GLU A 103 23.41 -2.04 15.31
CA GLU A 103 24.63 -1.47 14.74
C GLU A 103 24.61 -1.46 13.21
N GLU A 104 24.23 -2.57 12.57
CA GLU A 104 24.11 -2.67 11.11
C GLU A 104 23.04 -1.72 10.57
N LYS A 105 21.93 -1.59 11.32
CA LYS A 105 20.86 -0.64 11.02
C LYS A 105 21.38 0.81 11.05
N LYS A 106 22.22 1.17 12.02
CA LYS A 106 22.76 2.54 12.19
C LYS A 106 23.76 2.91 11.08
N GLU A 107 24.63 1.98 10.68
CA GLU A 107 25.59 2.17 9.57
C GLU A 107 24.84 2.43 8.25
N PHE A 108 23.85 1.57 7.95
CA PHE A 108 23.01 1.71 6.76
C PHE A 108 22.26 3.04 6.71
N TRP A 109 21.64 3.49 7.82
CA TRP A 109 20.93 4.77 7.83
C TRP A 109 21.86 5.96 7.62
N LYS A 110 23.10 5.91 8.12
CA LYS A 110 24.10 6.94 7.84
C LYS A 110 24.46 6.98 6.35
N GLU A 111 24.75 5.84 5.74
CA GLU A 111 25.08 5.77 4.30
C GLU A 111 23.90 6.17 3.41
N PHE A 112 22.71 5.68 3.71
CA PHE A 112 21.49 5.97 2.94
C PHE A 112 21.17 7.47 2.98
N LEU A 113 21.19 8.10 4.16
CA LEU A 113 20.93 9.54 4.29
C LEU A 113 22.01 10.37 3.59
N ASN A 114 23.26 9.94 3.62
CA ASN A 114 24.35 10.59 2.89
C ASN A 114 24.18 10.46 1.37
N ASN A 115 23.73 9.31 0.86
CA ASN A 115 23.50 9.12 -0.58
C ASN A 115 22.27 9.87 -1.09
N GLN A 116 21.23 10.07 -0.27
CA GLN A 116 20.08 10.90 -0.64
C GLN A 116 20.44 12.40 -0.68
N ARG A 117 21.39 12.85 0.15
CA ARG A 117 21.95 14.22 0.10
C ARG A 117 22.86 14.47 -1.10
N ARG A 118 23.32 13.41 -1.78
CA ARG A 118 24.22 13.48 -2.95
C ARG A 118 23.51 13.41 -4.29
N LYS A 119 22.19 13.22 -4.34
CA LYS A 119 21.46 13.31 -5.60
C LYS A 119 21.41 14.78 -6.04
N PRO A 120 22.00 15.16 -7.20
CA PRO A 120 21.81 16.49 -7.73
C PRO A 120 20.31 16.66 -8.01
N CYS A 121 19.76 17.79 -7.61
CA CYS A 121 18.46 18.23 -8.09
C CYS A 121 18.50 18.18 -9.61
N LEU A 122 17.82 17.20 -10.23
CA LEU A 122 17.53 17.26 -11.65
C LEU A 122 16.52 18.39 -11.82
N ASN A 123 17.00 19.55 -12.23
CA ASN A 123 16.15 20.66 -12.65
C ASN A 123 15.34 20.17 -13.87
N PRO A 124 14.00 20.21 -13.81
CA PRO A 124 13.21 20.05 -15.02
C PRO A 124 13.36 21.32 -15.87
N ASN A 125 13.86 21.15 -17.09
CA ASN A 125 13.73 22.15 -18.16
C ASN A 125 12.28 22.18 -18.65
#